data_AF-A0A351NWN1-F1
#
_entry.id   AF-A0A351NWN1-F1
#
_cell.length_a   1.000
_cell.length_b   1.000
_cell.length_c   1.000
_cell.angle_alpha   90.00
_cell.angle_beta   90.00
_cell.angle_gamma   90.00
#
_symmetry.space_group_name_H-M   'P 1'
#
loop_
_entity.id
_entity.type
_entity.pdbx_description
1 polymer ?
#
loop_
_entity_poly.entity_id
_entity_poly.type
_entity_poly.pdbx_seq_one_letter_code
_entity_poly.pdbx_strand_id
1 'polypeptide(L)'
;MTYTQLTYLHLATLTPAFFLGTFLLLRAKGTSVHRMLGKLYMGLMLFTAMVTLFMPAQVGPTLFNHFGYLHLLSFLVLRTVPAAYIAARRGKIKAHRRHMIGMYIGSLLLAGSFSFMPGRLMHTWLLS
;
A
#
# COMPACT_ATOMS: atom_id res chain seq x y z
N MET A 1 8.01 -17.79 -8.22
CA MET A 1 6.80 -17.04 -8.64
C MET A 1 7.18 -16.25 -9.88
N THR A 2 6.38 -16.31 -10.94
CA THR A 2 6.57 -15.45 -12.13
C THR A 2 6.11 -14.03 -11.82
N TYR A 3 6.54 -13.05 -12.63
CA TYR A 3 6.12 -11.65 -12.49
C TYR A 3 4.59 -11.50 -12.50
N THR A 4 3.90 -12.23 -13.37
CA THR A 4 2.44 -12.21 -13.46
C THR A 4 1.77 -12.74 -12.19
N GLN A 5 2.30 -13.82 -11.60
CA GLN A 5 1.80 -14.36 -10.33
C GLN A 5 1.95 -13.33 -9.19
N LEU A 6 3.11 -12.66 -9.10
CA LEU A 6 3.32 -11.59 -8.12
C LEU A 6 2.37 -10.42 -8.35
N THR A 7 2.10 -10.07 -9.61
CA THR A 7 1.17 -9.00 -9.96
C THR A 7 -0.25 -9.31 -9.50
N TYR A 8 -0.75 -10.53 -9.76
CA TYR A 8 -2.09 -10.91 -9.29
C TYR A 8 -2.16 -11.00 -7.77
N LEU A 9 -1.12 -11.51 -7.11
CA LEU A 9 -1.03 -11.53 -5.65
C LEU A 9 -1.03 -10.11 -5.05
N HIS A 10 -0.28 -9.19 -5.68
CA HIS A 10 -0.25 -7.79 -5.31
C HIS A 10 -1.62 -7.14 -5.48
N LEU A 11 -2.28 -7.32 -6.63
CA LEU A 11 -3.62 -6.78 -6.88
C LEU A 11 -4.67 -7.36 -5.92
N ALA A 12 -4.62 -8.67 -5.65
CA ALA A 12 -5.55 -9.34 -4.75
C ALA A 12 -5.49 -8.82 -3.31
N THR A 13 -4.35 -8.26 -2.89
CA THR A 13 -4.16 -7.71 -1.55
C THR A 13 -4.29 -6.19 -1.51
N LEU A 14 -3.83 -5.48 -2.54
CA LEU A 14 -3.93 -4.03 -2.67
C LEU A 14 -5.39 -3.58 -2.85
N THR A 15 -6.17 -4.30 -3.65
CA THR A 15 -7.57 -3.93 -3.96
C THR A 15 -8.45 -3.89 -2.71
N PRO A 16 -8.55 -4.95 -1.88
CA PRO A 16 -9.30 -4.86 -0.63
C PRO A 16 -8.68 -3.86 0.35
N ALA A 17 -7.35 -3.68 0.35
CA ALA A 17 -6.71 -2.67 1.19
C ALA A 17 -7.16 -1.24 0.82
N PHE A 18 -7.34 -0.93 -0.48
CA PHE A 18 -7.87 0.35 -0.94
C PHE A 18 -9.27 0.62 -0.38
N PHE A 19 -10.19 -0.33 -0.56
CA PHE A 19 -11.57 -0.16 -0.11
C PHE A 19 -11.66 -0.12 1.42
N LEU A 20 -10.92 -0.98 2.14
CA LEU A 20 -10.85 -0.96 3.59
C LEU A 20 -10.26 0.36 4.12
N GLY A 21 -9.18 0.85 3.51
CA GLY A 21 -8.56 2.12 3.87
C GLY A 21 -9.53 3.29 3.69
N THR A 22 -10.20 3.37 2.54
CA THR A 22 -11.25 4.36 2.27
C THR A 22 -12.32 4.31 3.36
N PHE A 23 -12.86 3.12 3.61
CA PHE A 23 -13.92 2.91 4.59
C PHE A 23 -13.50 3.32 6.00
N LEU A 24 -12.28 2.97 6.43
CA LEU A 24 -11.72 3.33 7.73
C LEU A 24 -11.51 4.84 7.89
N LEU A 25 -11.14 5.54 6.82
CA LEU A 25 -10.96 6.99 6.82
C LEU A 25 -12.29 7.73 6.96
N LEU A 26 -13.36 7.22 6.34
CA LEU A 26 -14.70 7.82 6.38
C LEU A 26 -15.43 7.51 7.69
N ARG A 27 -15.37 6.27 8.17
CA ARG A 27 -16.16 5.81 9.33
C ARG A 27 -15.73 6.46 10.65
N ALA A 28 -16.61 6.40 11.66
CA ALA A 28 -16.31 6.77 13.04
C ALA A 28 -15.08 6.00 13.57
N LYS A 29 -14.19 6.72 14.25
CA LYS A 29 -12.90 6.23 14.72
C LYS A 29 -13.03 5.78 16.18
N GLY A 30 -12.15 4.88 16.61
CA GLY A 30 -12.07 4.43 18.01
C GLY A 30 -12.98 3.26 18.42
N THR A 31 -13.91 2.84 17.55
CA THR A 31 -14.78 1.68 17.76
C THR A 31 -14.01 0.35 17.71
N SER A 32 -14.56 -0.72 18.28
CA SER A 32 -14.01 -2.08 18.17
C SER A 32 -13.83 -2.50 16.71
N VAL A 33 -14.82 -2.17 15.87
CA VAL A 33 -14.80 -2.44 14.42
C VAL A 33 -13.68 -1.68 13.73
N HIS A 34 -13.46 -0.40 14.04
CA HIS A 34 -12.34 0.37 13.49
C HIS A 34 -10.98 -0.27 13.86
N ARG A 35 -10.82 -0.74 15.10
CA ARG A 35 -9.59 -1.39 15.56
C ARG A 35 -9.34 -2.73 14.84
N MET A 36 -10.38 -3.54 14.67
CA MET A 36 -10.28 -4.83 13.97
C MET A 36 -9.93 -4.64 12.49
N LEU A 37 -10.74 -3.84 11.78
CA LEU A 37 -10.51 -3.57 10.36
C LEU A 37 -9.19 -2.82 10.13
N GLY A 38 -8.79 -1.94 11.04
CA GLY A 38 -7.50 -1.26 11.00
C GLY A 38 -6.32 -2.22 11.06
N LYS A 39 -6.38 -3.26 11.91
CA LYS A 39 -5.35 -4.31 11.96
C LYS A 39 -5.29 -5.11 10.65
N LEU A 40 -6.45 -5.50 10.11
CA LEU A 40 -6.53 -6.19 8.83
C LEU A 40 -5.93 -5.36 7.70
N TYR A 41 -6.33 -4.08 7.59
CA TYR A 41 -5.77 -3.14 6.64
C TYR A 41 -4.25 -3.00 6.77
N MET A 42 -3.73 -2.80 7.99
CA MET A 42 -2.28 -2.73 8.24
C MET A 42 -1.56 -4.02 7.82
N GLY A 43 -2.15 -5.19 8.08
CA GLY A 43 -1.60 -6.49 7.64
C GLY A 43 -1.55 -6.61 6.13
N LEU A 44 -2.64 -6.25 5.42
CA LEU A 44 -2.68 -6.24 3.96
C LEU A 44 -1.64 -5.29 3.37
N MET A 45 -1.48 -4.09 3.94
CA MET A 45 -0.48 -3.12 3.49
C MET A 45 0.95 -3.65 3.64
N LEU A 46 1.28 -4.28 4.78
CA LEU A 46 2.60 -4.90 4.99
C LEU A 46 2.85 -6.03 4.00
N PHE A 47 1.87 -6.91 3.80
CA PHE A 47 2.00 -8.01 2.85
C PHE A 47 2.19 -7.50 1.42
N THR A 48 1.36 -6.53 1.00
CA THR A 48 1.47 -5.87 -0.30
C THR A 48 2.86 -5.26 -0.50
N ALA A 49 3.38 -4.54 0.50
CA ALA A 49 4.71 -3.95 0.46
C ALA A 49 5.82 -5.01 0.34
N MET A 50 5.72 -6.13 1.08
CA MET A 50 6.64 -7.26 0.93
C MET A 50 6.63 -7.83 -0.48
N VAL A 51 5.45 -8.11 -1.04
CA VAL A 51 5.31 -8.64 -2.41
C VAL A 51 5.97 -7.73 -3.43
N THR A 52 5.75 -6.41 -3.34
CA THR A 52 6.35 -5.45 -4.28
C THR A 52 7.87 -5.41 -4.25
N LEU A 53 8.52 -5.74 -3.12
CA LEU A 53 9.99 -5.82 -3.07
C LEU A 53 10.56 -6.95 -3.92
N PHE A 54 9.77 -7.98 -4.22
CA PHE A 54 10.14 -9.09 -5.11
C PHE A 54 9.71 -8.87 -6.57
N MET A 55 9.07 -7.73 -6.88
CA MET A 55 8.62 -7.41 -8.23
C MET A 55 9.66 -6.52 -8.95
N PRO A 56 10.37 -7.02 -9.97
CA PRO A 56 11.29 -6.20 -10.74
C PRO A 56 10.55 -5.04 -11.41
N ALA A 57 11.10 -3.84 -11.31
CA ALA A 57 10.55 -2.68 -11.97
C ALA A 57 10.64 -2.81 -13.50
N GLN A 58 9.50 -2.74 -14.18
CA GLN A 58 9.38 -2.86 -15.64
C GLN A 58 9.44 -1.51 -16.37
N VAL A 59 9.26 -0.41 -15.65
CA VAL A 59 9.15 0.94 -16.25
C VAL A 59 10.01 1.92 -15.46
N GLY A 60 10.81 2.70 -16.19
CA GLY A 60 11.70 3.73 -15.66
C GLY A 60 13.09 3.21 -15.25
N PRO A 61 13.95 4.08 -14.72
CA PRO A 61 15.28 3.71 -14.24
C PRO A 61 15.23 2.65 -13.14
N THR A 62 16.16 1.71 -13.18
CA THR A 62 16.30 0.65 -12.17
C THR A 62 17.68 0.67 -11.55
N LEU A 63 17.74 0.37 -10.26
CA LEU A 63 18.95 0.06 -9.53
C LEU A 63 19.09 -1.46 -9.47
N PHE A 64 20.28 -1.98 -9.78
CA PHE A 64 20.57 -3.42 -9.84
C PHE A 64 19.64 -4.22 -10.78
N ASN A 65 19.11 -3.59 -11.84
CA ASN A 65 18.13 -4.20 -12.75
C ASN A 65 16.83 -4.69 -12.06
N HIS A 66 16.51 -4.18 -10.86
CA HIS A 66 15.36 -4.64 -10.08
C HIS A 66 14.60 -3.49 -9.40
N PHE A 67 15.29 -2.66 -8.63
CA PHE A 67 14.67 -1.65 -7.79
C PHE A 67 14.40 -0.36 -8.57
N GLY A 68 13.14 -0.10 -8.92
CA GLY A 68 12.68 1.19 -9.43
C GLY A 68 12.17 2.12 -8.33
N TYR A 69 11.91 3.39 -8.65
CA TYR A 69 11.46 4.42 -7.70
C TYR A 69 10.23 4.04 -6.86
N LEU A 70 9.32 3.22 -7.41
CA LEU A 70 8.11 2.78 -6.68
C LEU A 70 8.44 1.89 -5.47
N HIS A 71 9.60 1.23 -5.42
CA HIS A 71 10.01 0.44 -4.25
C HIS A 71 10.20 1.32 -3.01
N LEU A 72 10.48 2.61 -3.18
CA LEU A 72 10.56 3.56 -2.06
C LEU A 72 9.22 3.65 -1.32
N LEU A 73 8.09 3.51 -2.02
CA LEU A 73 6.77 3.46 -1.40
C LEU A 73 6.59 2.20 -0.56
N SER A 74 7.14 1.07 -0.99
CA SER A 74 7.15 -0.17 -0.22
C SER A 74 7.93 0.01 1.08
N PHE A 75 9.15 0.56 1.03
CA PHE A 75 9.92 0.87 2.25
C PHE A 75 9.21 1.86 3.17
N LEU A 76 8.53 2.87 2.59
CA LEU A 76 7.71 3.80 3.36
C LEU A 76 6.60 3.07 4.11
N VAL A 77 5.87 2.15 3.48
CA VAL A 77 4.82 1.35 4.13
C VAL A 77 5.39 0.49 5.25
N LEU A 78 6.51 -0.21 4.99
CA LEU A 78 7.17 -1.08 5.98
C LEU A 78 7.64 -0.34 7.22
N ARG A 79 8.05 0.91 7.07
CA ARG A 79 8.37 1.79 8.21
C ARG A 79 7.11 2.36 8.87
N THR A 80 6.15 2.80 8.08
CA THR A 80 5.00 3.60 8.54
C THR A 80 3.96 2.75 9.26
N VAL A 81 3.71 1.52 8.83
CA VAL A 81 2.72 0.65 9.47
C VAL A 81 3.10 0.30 10.92
N PRO A 82 4.33 -0.19 11.22
CA PRO A 82 4.74 -0.44 12.59
C PRO A 82 4.71 0.83 13.45
N ALA A 83 5.15 1.97 12.90
CA ALA A 83 5.09 3.26 13.58
C ALA A 83 3.65 3.68 13.92
N ALA A 84 2.71 3.49 12.97
CA ALA A 84 1.29 3.77 13.16
C ALA A 84 0.68 2.87 14.24
N TYR A 85 1.03 1.58 14.25
CA TYR A 85 0.56 0.62 15.24
C TYR A 85 1.09 0.95 16.64
N ILE A 86 2.39 1.21 16.78
CA ILE A 86 3.01 1.60 18.06
C ILE A 86 2.41 2.92 18.57
N ALA A 87 2.19 3.90 17.69
CA ALA A 87 1.54 5.15 18.06
C ALA A 87 0.13 4.92 18.61
N ALA A 88 -0.67 4.05 17.98
CA ALA A 88 -1.99 3.69 18.49
C ALA A 88 -1.92 3.00 19.86
N ARG A 89 -0.98 2.06 20.05
CA ARG A 89 -0.77 1.35 21.33
C ARG A 89 -0.36 2.28 22.47
N ARG A 90 0.42 3.34 22.16
CA ARG A 90 0.86 4.35 23.12
C ARG A 90 -0.16 5.48 23.33
N GLY A 91 -1.38 5.37 22.80
CA GLY A 91 -2.40 6.42 22.89
C GLY A 91 -2.08 7.69 22.09
N LYS A 92 -1.03 7.69 21.26
CA LYS A 92 -0.61 8.83 20.42
C LYS A 92 -1.46 8.90 19.14
N ILE A 93 -2.76 9.16 19.29
CA ILE A 93 -3.76 9.08 18.20
C ILE A 93 -3.49 10.08 17.08
N LYS A 94 -3.03 11.30 17.39
CA LYS A 94 -2.64 12.28 16.35
C LYS A 94 -1.53 11.74 15.44
N ALA A 95 -0.53 11.07 16.03
CA ALA A 95 0.53 10.44 15.28
C ALA A 95 0.03 9.23 14.48
N HIS A 96 -0.77 8.34 15.08
CA HIS A 96 -1.40 7.23 14.35
C HIS A 96 -2.15 7.72 13.11
N ARG A 97 -3.03 8.72 13.28
CA ARG A 97 -3.82 9.31 12.20
C ARG A 97 -2.93 9.86 11.08
N ARG A 98 -1.87 10.59 11.41
CA ARG A 98 -0.94 11.15 10.41
C ARG A 98 -0.27 10.06 9.58
N HIS A 99 0.20 8.99 10.21
CA HIS A 99 0.79 7.86 9.50
C HIS A 99 -0.22 7.17 8.58
N MET A 100 -1.45 6.92 9.06
CA MET A 100 -2.49 6.25 8.27
C MET A 100 -2.92 7.09 7.04
N ILE A 101 -3.14 8.39 7.22
CA ILE A 101 -3.50 9.29 6.11
C ILE A 101 -2.34 9.42 5.12
N GLY A 102 -1.13 9.67 5.62
CA GLY A 102 0.06 9.83 4.79
C GLY A 102 0.35 8.59 3.96
N MET A 103 0.21 7.40 4.54
CA MET A 103 0.36 6.13 3.83
C MET A 103 -0.75 5.90 2.81
N TYR A 104 -2.01 6.21 3.16
CA TYR A 104 -3.12 6.05 2.23
C TYR A 104 -2.95 6.93 0.98
N ILE A 105 -2.63 8.22 1.17
CA ILE A 105 -2.43 9.14 0.05
C ILE A 105 -1.12 8.82 -0.70
N GLY A 106 -0.01 8.75 0.03
CA GLY A 106 1.33 8.67 -0.55
C GLY A 106 1.72 7.28 -1.07
N SER A 107 1.21 6.20 -0.49
CA SER A 107 1.58 4.85 -0.90
C SER A 107 0.49 4.15 -1.69
N LEU A 108 -0.79 4.48 -1.50
CA LEU A 108 -1.88 3.76 -2.12
C LEU A 108 -2.52 4.55 -3.27
N LEU A 109 -2.90 5.82 -3.06
CA LEU A 109 -3.39 6.66 -4.17
C LEU A 109 -2.30 6.98 -5.19
N LEU A 110 -1.12 7.41 -4.71
CA LEU A 110 -0.01 7.72 -5.60
C LEU A 110 0.45 6.49 -6.38
N ALA A 111 0.74 5.36 -5.73
CA ALA A 111 1.13 4.12 -6.43
C ALA A 111 0.02 3.62 -7.38
N GLY A 112 -1.24 3.70 -6.94
CA GLY A 112 -2.40 3.40 -7.76
C GLY A 112 -2.44 4.25 -9.03
N SER A 113 -2.25 5.56 -8.92
CA SER A 113 -2.20 6.46 -10.09
C SER A 113 -1.05 6.11 -11.05
N PHE A 114 0.14 5.77 -10.52
CA PHE A 114 1.27 5.33 -11.33
C PHE A 114 0.98 4.03 -12.09
N SER A 115 0.08 3.18 -11.61
CA SER A 115 -0.29 1.92 -12.27
C SER A 115 -0.99 2.12 -13.62
N PHE A 116 -1.61 3.29 -13.86
CA PHE A 116 -2.29 3.66 -15.10
C PHE A 116 -1.39 4.34 -16.14
N MET A 117 -0.10 4.50 -15.86
CA MET A 117 0.86 5.04 -16.82
C MET A 117 1.07 4.08 -18.01
N PRO A 118 1.40 4.60 -19.21
CA PRO A 118 1.76 3.80 -20.37
C PRO A 118 2.86 2.77 -20.04
N GLY A 119 2.74 1.57 -20.60
CA GLY A 119 3.66 0.45 -20.34
C GLY A 119 3.37 -0.31 -19.03
N ARG A 120 2.29 0.00 -18.31
CA ARG A 120 1.83 -0.78 -17.15
C ARG A 120 0.50 -1.49 -17.42
N LEU A 121 0.28 -2.55 -16.64
CA LEU A 121 -0.78 -3.51 -16.85
C LEU A 121 -2.20 -2.90 -16.73
N MET A 122 -2.45 -1.95 -15.80
CA MET A 122 -3.77 -1.30 -15.71
C MET A 122 -4.06 -0.40 -16.91
N HIS A 123 -3.04 0.28 -17.45
CA HIS A 123 -3.18 1.07 -18.68
C HIS A 123 -3.59 0.18 -19.84
N THR A 124 -2.91 -0.95 -20.04
CA THR A 124 -3.20 -1.91 -21.11
C THR A 124 -4.56 -2.62 -20.98
N TRP A 125 -5.19 -2.58 -19.81
CA TRP A 125 -6.49 -3.21 -19.61
C TRP A 125 -7.65 -2.23 -19.76
N LEU A 126 -7.43 -0.95 -19.45
CA LEU A 126 -8.51 0.01 -19.25
C LEU A 126 -8.41 1.25 -20.15
N LEU A 127 -7.23 1.57 -20.69
CA LEU A 127 -6.94 2.84 -21.36
C LEU A 127 -6.29 2.69 -22.74
N SER A 128 -5.94 1.47 -23.15
CA SER A 128 -5.30 1.15 -24.43
C SER A 128 -6.27 0.65 -25.48
#